data_AF-A0A6I9XXQ2-F1
#
_entry.id   AF-A0A6I9XXQ2-F1
#
_cell.length_a   1.000
_cell.length_b   1.000
_cell.length_c   1.000
_cell.angle_alpha   90.00
_cell.angle_beta   90.00
_cell.angle_gamma   90.00
#
_symmetry.space_group_name_H-M   'P 1'
#
loop_
_entity.id
_entity.type
_entity.pdbx_description
1 polymer ?
#
loop_
_entity_poly.entity_id
_entity_poly.type
_entity_poly.pdbx_seq_one_letter_code
_entity_poly.pdbx_strand_id
1 'polypeptide(L)'
;MAAPVLLRVSVPRWERVARYIVCLAGIILSLYACHLEREKGRDLQYQALCDLSERVRCSSAISSRWGRGFGLLGSIFGKDSAINQPNSVFGLVFYILQMLLGMTASAVAALVLMMSSIVSVIGSLYLSYILYFVLKEFCVVCVITYLLNFVLLIINYKRLVYLNEAWKRQLPPKQD
;
A
#
# COMPACT_ATOMS: atom_id res chain seq x y z
N MET A 1 -7.75 33.06 -20.54
CA MET A 1 -8.07 31.75 -19.93
C MET A 1 -7.42 30.67 -20.77
N ALA A 2 -6.15 30.36 -20.50
CA ALA A 2 -5.42 29.35 -21.26
C ALA A 2 -5.76 27.98 -20.67
N ALA A 3 -6.41 27.13 -21.48
CA ALA A 3 -6.61 25.73 -21.15
C ALA A 3 -5.26 25.09 -20.77
N PRO A 4 -5.18 24.28 -19.71
CA PRO A 4 -3.93 23.58 -19.43
C PRO A 4 -3.72 22.61 -20.59
N VAL A 5 -2.68 22.88 -21.38
CA VAL A 5 -2.18 21.95 -22.37
C VAL A 5 -1.87 20.67 -21.61
N LEU A 6 -2.76 19.68 -21.72
CA LEU A 6 -2.54 18.30 -21.31
C LEU A 6 -1.47 17.71 -22.25
N LEU A 7 -0.24 18.21 -22.10
CA LEU A 7 0.93 17.72 -22.81
C LEU A 7 1.11 16.27 -22.39
N ARG A 8 0.85 15.38 -23.35
CA ARG A 8 0.74 13.94 -23.19
C ARG A 8 2.13 13.33 -22.93
N VAL A 9 2.69 13.59 -21.75
CA VAL A 9 3.89 12.90 -21.28
C VAL A 9 3.50 11.44 -21.05
N SER A 10 3.95 10.57 -21.96
CA SER A 10 3.62 9.15 -21.91
C SER A 10 4.53 8.45 -20.90
N VAL A 11 3.94 7.90 -19.83
CA VAL A 11 4.69 7.12 -18.85
C VAL A 11 5.14 5.79 -19.50
N PRO A 12 6.38 5.32 -19.25
CA PRO A 12 6.91 4.11 -19.87
C PRO A 12 5.99 2.90 -19.72
N ARG A 13 5.92 2.05 -20.75
CA ARG A 13 5.07 0.85 -20.73
C ARG A 13 5.47 -0.14 -19.63
N TRP A 14 6.76 -0.31 -19.37
CA TRP A 14 7.26 -1.20 -18.31
C TRP A 14 6.76 -0.79 -16.93
N GLU A 15 6.62 0.52 -16.67
CA GLU A 15 6.13 1.05 -15.40
C GLU A 15 4.67 0.64 -15.17
N ARG A 16 3.83 0.78 -16.21
CA ARG A 16 2.42 0.39 -16.15
C ARG A 16 2.25 -1.10 -15.91
N VAL A 17 3.03 -1.94 -16.59
CA VAL A 17 2.98 -3.40 -16.40
C VAL A 17 3.44 -3.78 -14.99
N ALA A 18 4.57 -3.24 -14.53
CA ALA A 18 5.08 -3.51 -13.19
C ALA A 18 4.09 -3.08 -12.11
N ARG A 19 3.54 -1.86 -12.21
CA ARG A 19 2.49 -1.36 -11.31
C ARG A 19 1.28 -2.28 -11.31
N TYR A 20 0.81 -2.69 -12.49
CA TYR A 20 -0.36 -3.54 -12.59
C TYR A 20 -0.16 -4.87 -11.85
N ILE A 21 0.97 -5.54 -12.07
CA ILE A 21 1.31 -6.80 -11.40
C ILE A 21 1.38 -6.61 -9.89
N VAL A 22 2.09 -5.59 -9.42
CA VAL A 22 2.31 -5.34 -7.99
C VAL A 22 1.00 -4.97 -7.28
N CYS A 23 0.19 -4.08 -7.87
CA CYS A 23 -1.12 -3.71 -7.32
C CYS A 23 -2.09 -4.89 -7.34
N LEU A 24 -2.12 -5.71 -8.39
CA LEU A 24 -2.99 -6.90 -8.45
C LEU A 24 -2.61 -7.91 -7.36
N ALA A 25 -1.32 -8.20 -7.20
CA ALA A 25 -0.82 -9.05 -6.13
C ALA A 25 -1.20 -8.49 -4.75
N GLY A 26 -1.03 -7.18 -4.54
CA GLY A 26 -1.41 -6.51 -3.30
C GLY A 26 -2.91 -6.59 -2.99
N ILE A 27 -3.77 -6.44 -4.01
CA ILE A 27 -5.22 -6.59 -3.88
C ILE A 27 -5.57 -8.02 -3.48
N ILE A 28 -5.01 -9.03 -4.13
CA ILE A 28 -5.27 -10.45 -3.81
C ILE A 28 -4.86 -10.75 -2.38
N LEU A 29 -3.67 -10.32 -1.94
CA LEU A 29 -3.21 -10.52 -0.56
C LEU A 29 -4.09 -9.78 0.46
N SER A 30 -4.55 -8.57 0.13
CA SER A 30 -5.43 -7.80 0.99
C SER A 30 -6.81 -8.46 1.12
N LEU A 31 -7.36 -9.00 0.03
CA LEU A 31 -8.61 -9.76 0.06
C LEU A 31 -8.47 -11.05 0.86
N TYR A 32 -7.36 -11.76 0.68
CA TYR A 32 -7.07 -12.96 1.46
C TYR A 32 -6.97 -12.66 2.96
N ALA A 33 -6.24 -11.61 3.35
CA ALA A 33 -6.14 -11.18 4.74
C ALA A 33 -7.50 -10.75 5.32
N CYS A 34 -8.33 -10.06 4.53
CA CYS A 34 -9.69 -9.69 4.94
C CYS A 34 -10.60 -10.91 5.13
N HIS A 35 -10.51 -11.89 4.22
CA HIS A 35 -11.24 -13.16 4.35
C HIS A 35 -10.79 -13.92 5.60
N LEU A 36 -9.48 -14.03 5.82
CA LEU A 36 -8.92 -14.69 7.00
C LEU A 36 -9.39 -14.06 8.30
N GLU A 37 -9.35 -12.73 8.39
CA GLU A 37 -9.83 -12.04 9.59
C GLU A 37 -11.32 -12.29 9.86
N ARG A 38 -12.15 -12.31 8.80
CA ARG A 38 -13.59 -12.61 8.92
C ARG A 38 -13.83 -14.02 9.42
N GLU A 39 -13.17 -15.02 8.82
CA GLU A 39 -13.32 -16.42 9.26
C GLU A 39 -12.81 -16.60 10.69
N LYS A 40 -11.68 -15.99 11.05
CA LYS A 40 -11.13 -16.05 12.41
C LYS A 40 -12.03 -15.35 13.44
N GLY A 41 -12.74 -14.30 13.02
CA GLY A 41 -13.76 -13.63 13.83
C GLY A 41 -15.03 -14.47 14.01
N ARG A 42 -15.33 -15.37 13.08
CA ARG A 42 -16.46 -16.31 13.17
C ARG A 42 -16.11 -17.57 13.96
N ASP A 43 -14.92 -18.11 13.75
CA ASP A 43 -14.38 -19.27 14.44
C ASP A 43 -12.96 -19.00 14.93
N LEU A 44 -12.83 -18.87 16.26
CA LEU A 44 -11.55 -18.63 16.92
C LEU A 44 -10.55 -19.78 16.71
N GLN A 45 -11.01 -21.00 16.40
CA GLN A 45 -10.17 -22.17 16.13
C GLN A 45 -9.72 -22.28 14.67
N TYR A 46 -10.24 -21.44 13.76
CA TYR A 46 -9.87 -21.46 12.35
C TYR A 46 -8.36 -21.25 12.15
N GLN A 47 -7.70 -22.12 11.39
CA GLN A 47 -6.28 -21.99 11.04
C GLN A 47 -6.13 -21.58 9.58
N ALA A 48 -5.33 -20.56 9.32
CA ALA A 48 -5.09 -20.10 7.96
C ALA A 48 -4.21 -21.08 7.19
N LEU A 49 -4.37 -21.11 5.86
CA LEU A 49 -3.43 -21.79 4.95
C LEU A 49 -1.99 -21.26 5.07
N CYS A 50 -1.82 -20.01 5.50
CA CYS A 50 -0.52 -19.39 5.72
C CYS A 50 0.04 -19.58 7.14
N ASP A 51 -0.62 -20.37 7.99
CA ASP A 51 -0.06 -20.87 9.26
C ASP A 51 0.76 -22.14 8.97
N LEU A 52 2.07 -21.98 8.74
CA LEU A 52 2.95 -23.07 8.28
C LEU A 52 3.62 -23.83 9.44
N SER A 53 3.88 -23.14 10.55
CA SER A 53 4.51 -23.72 11.74
C SER A 53 4.21 -22.87 12.98
N GLU A 54 4.64 -23.32 14.16
CA GLU A 54 4.46 -22.58 15.41
C GLU A 54 5.07 -21.18 15.41
N ARG A 55 6.08 -20.91 14.56
CA ARG A 55 6.71 -19.59 14.42
C ARG A 55 6.18 -18.78 13.23
N VAL A 56 5.43 -19.41 12.33
CA VAL A 56 4.95 -18.79 11.08
C VAL A 56 3.43 -18.76 11.12
N ARG A 57 2.87 -17.80 11.85
CA ARG A 57 1.43 -17.67 12.10
C ARG A 57 0.89 -16.34 11.62
N CYS A 58 0.29 -16.32 10.44
CA CYS A 58 -0.36 -15.12 9.91
C CYS A 58 -1.70 -14.86 10.61
N SER A 59 -2.43 -15.90 11.03
CA SER A 59 -3.70 -15.74 11.74
C SER A 59 -3.53 -14.92 13.01
N SER A 60 -2.50 -15.23 13.81
CA SER A 60 -2.18 -14.53 15.06
C SER A 60 -1.84 -13.06 14.82
N ALA A 61 -1.02 -12.79 13.81
CA ALA A 61 -0.66 -11.43 13.41
C ALA A 61 -1.89 -10.60 12.99
N ILE A 62 -2.74 -11.17 12.13
CA ILE A 62 -3.90 -10.49 11.55
C ILE A 62 -5.02 -10.30 12.59
N SER A 63 -5.25 -11.27 13.48
CA SER A 63 -6.26 -11.15 14.55
C SER A 63 -5.78 -10.33 15.75
N SER A 64 -4.51 -9.93 15.79
CA SER A 64 -3.97 -9.12 16.89
C SER A 64 -4.58 -7.72 16.92
N ARG A 65 -4.45 -7.03 18.07
CA ARG A 65 -4.82 -5.61 18.20
C ARG A 65 -4.19 -4.71 17.13
N TRP A 66 -3.04 -5.10 16.58
CA TRP A 66 -2.30 -4.32 15.58
C TRP A 66 -2.80 -4.57 14.17
N GLY A 67 -3.48 -5.70 13.92
CA GLY A 67 -4.11 -6.04 12.64
C GLY A 67 -5.33 -5.17 12.31
N ARG A 68 -5.85 -4.43 13.29
CA ARG A 68 -6.96 -3.49 13.13
C ARG A 68 -6.53 -2.07 13.48
N GLY A 69 -6.75 -1.14 12.55
CA GLY A 69 -6.44 0.28 12.73
C GLY A 69 -4.99 0.55 13.13
N PHE A 70 -4.06 -0.30 12.70
CA PHE A 70 -2.66 -0.30 13.10
C PHE A 70 -2.44 -0.36 14.63
N GLY A 71 -3.44 -0.77 15.41
CA GLY A 71 -3.42 -0.72 16.88
C GLY A 71 -3.33 0.68 17.49
N LEU A 72 -3.52 1.73 16.67
CA LEU A 72 -3.42 3.14 17.05
C LEU A 72 -4.77 3.86 16.85
N LEU A 73 -5.44 3.62 15.72
CA LEU A 73 -6.64 4.37 15.33
C LEU A 73 -7.80 4.15 16.32
N GLY A 74 -7.95 2.93 16.86
CA GLY A 74 -8.95 2.67 17.90
C GLY A 74 -8.71 3.42 19.21
N SER A 75 -7.46 3.78 19.53
CA SER A 75 -7.12 4.58 20.73
C SER A 75 -7.29 6.08 20.51
N ILE A 76 -7.12 6.55 19.28
CA ILE A 76 -7.18 7.99 18.94
C ILE A 76 -8.60 8.41 18.58
N PHE A 77 -9.29 7.61 17.76
CA PHE A 77 -10.61 7.93 17.21
C PHE A 77 -11.76 7.15 17.86
N GLY A 78 -11.45 6.23 18.78
CA GLY A 78 -12.43 5.36 19.43
C GLY A 78 -12.60 4.01 18.74
N LYS A 79 -12.94 2.98 19.52
CA LYS A 79 -13.03 1.59 19.03
C LYS A 79 -14.15 1.39 18.01
N ASP A 80 -15.27 2.09 18.19
CA ASP A 80 -16.46 2.03 17.34
C ASP A 80 -16.41 3.01 16.16
N SER A 81 -15.28 3.72 15.98
CA SER A 81 -15.12 4.62 14.86
C SER A 81 -15.08 3.87 13.53
N ALA A 82 -15.74 4.42 12.51
CA ALA A 82 -15.69 3.89 11.15
C ALA A 82 -14.26 3.84 10.57
N ILE A 83 -13.32 4.60 11.15
CA ILE A 83 -11.90 4.62 10.78
C ILE A 83 -11.12 3.43 11.38
N ASN A 84 -11.64 2.77 12.43
CA ASN A 84 -10.98 1.62 13.06
C ASN A 84 -11.26 0.31 12.28
N GLN A 85 -10.86 0.31 11.01
CA GLN A 85 -11.00 -0.81 10.09
C GLN A 85 -9.77 -1.72 10.13
N PRO A 86 -9.89 -2.96 9.63
CA PRO A 86 -8.74 -3.82 9.41
C PRO A 86 -7.64 -3.20 8.56
N ASN A 87 -6.39 -3.54 8.84
CA ASN A 87 -5.25 -3.13 8.01
C ASN A 87 -5.38 -3.63 6.56
N SER A 88 -6.00 -4.79 6.37
CA SER A 88 -6.30 -5.37 5.05
C SER A 88 -7.21 -4.48 4.21
N VAL A 89 -8.17 -3.77 4.83
CA VAL A 89 -9.05 -2.81 4.14
C VAL A 89 -8.27 -1.59 3.69
N PHE A 90 -7.39 -1.05 4.53
CA PHE A 90 -6.49 0.04 4.15
C PHE A 90 -5.56 -0.35 2.99
N GLY A 91 -4.99 -1.57 3.05
CA GLY A 91 -4.20 -2.14 1.96
C GLY A 91 -4.98 -2.24 0.65
N LEU A 92 -6.21 -2.77 0.70
CA LEU A 92 -7.08 -2.89 -0.47
C LEU A 92 -7.35 -1.52 -1.12
N VAL A 93 -7.76 -0.54 -0.33
CA VAL A 93 -8.01 0.83 -0.82
C VAL A 93 -6.73 1.43 -1.39
N PHE A 94 -5.60 1.26 -0.71
CA PHE A 94 -4.29 1.74 -1.17
C PHE A 94 -3.93 1.17 -2.54
N TYR A 95 -3.98 -0.15 -2.74
CA TYR A 95 -3.61 -0.76 -4.01
C TYR A 95 -4.57 -0.40 -5.15
N ILE A 96 -5.87 -0.25 -4.88
CA ILE A 96 -6.86 0.22 -5.86
C ILE A 96 -6.54 1.66 -6.28
N LEU A 97 -6.32 2.57 -5.32
CA LEU A 97 -5.98 3.96 -5.62
C LEU A 97 -4.65 4.07 -6.38
N GLN A 98 -3.65 3.27 -5.98
CA GLN A 98 -2.36 3.18 -6.66
C GLN A 98 -2.49 2.73 -8.12
N MET A 99 -3.42 1.81 -8.40
CA MET A 99 -3.74 1.37 -9.76
C MET A 99 -4.43 2.48 -10.55
N LEU A 100 -5.53 3.02 -10.04
CA LEU A 100 -6.38 4.00 -10.74
C LEU A 100 -5.62 5.29 -11.04
N LEU A 101 -4.97 5.88 -10.04
CA LEU A 101 -4.16 7.09 -10.21
C LEU A 101 -2.93 6.82 -11.07
N GLY A 102 -2.39 5.60 -11.02
CA GLY A 102 -1.30 5.15 -11.86
C GLY A 102 -1.60 5.19 -13.36
N MET A 103 -2.87 5.18 -13.76
CA MET A 103 -3.27 5.32 -15.18
C MET A 103 -3.31 6.77 -15.66
N THR A 104 -3.22 7.75 -14.75
CA THR A 104 -3.35 9.18 -15.07
C THR A 104 -2.00 9.87 -15.25
N ALA A 105 -1.83 10.67 -16.31
CA ALA A 105 -0.59 11.41 -16.57
C ALA A 105 -0.54 12.79 -15.87
N SER A 106 -1.00 12.86 -14.61
CA SER A 106 -1.06 14.11 -13.84
C SER A 106 0.07 14.22 -12.83
N ALA A 107 0.69 15.41 -12.72
CA ALA A 107 1.71 15.69 -11.70
C ALA A 107 1.15 15.58 -10.28
N VAL A 108 -0.09 16.05 -10.07
CA VAL A 108 -0.80 15.92 -8.79
C VAL A 108 -1.00 14.45 -8.45
N ALA A 109 -1.43 13.64 -9.42
CA ALA A 109 -1.58 12.20 -9.21
C ALA A 109 -0.24 11.53 -8.85
N ALA A 110 0.86 11.91 -9.50
CA ALA A 110 2.19 11.39 -9.18
C ALA A 110 2.64 11.74 -7.75
N LEU A 111 2.35 12.96 -7.29
CA LEU A 111 2.62 13.37 -5.91
C LEU A 111 1.78 12.59 -4.90
N VAL A 112 0.48 12.42 -5.16
CA VAL A 112 -0.42 11.63 -4.30
C VAL A 112 0.04 10.16 -4.23
N LEU A 113 0.42 9.58 -5.36
CA LEU A 113 0.97 8.23 -5.43
C LEU A 113 2.26 8.09 -4.61
N MET A 114 3.17 9.07 -4.70
CA MET A 114 4.41 9.08 -3.95
C MET A 114 4.16 9.20 -2.44
N MET A 115 3.36 10.18 -2.02
CA MET A 115 3.06 10.40 -0.60
C MET A 115 2.35 9.21 0.03
N SER A 116 1.36 8.64 -0.65
CA SER A 116 0.68 7.43 -0.15
C SER A 116 1.62 6.22 -0.06
N SER A 117 2.57 6.05 -1.00
CA SER A 117 3.59 5.00 -0.89
C SER A 117 4.56 5.22 0.27
N ILE A 118 4.96 6.46 0.55
CA ILE A 118 5.81 6.77 1.71
C ILE A 118 5.08 6.38 3.00
N VAL A 119 3.82 6.80 3.15
CA VAL A 119 2.99 6.44 4.31
C VAL A 119 2.87 4.93 4.44
N SER A 120 2.65 4.22 3.34
CA SER A 120 2.54 2.76 3.30
C SER A 120 3.83 2.06 3.74
N VAL A 121 5.00 2.55 3.32
CA VAL A 121 6.31 2.00 3.73
C VAL A 121 6.60 2.28 5.20
N ILE A 122 6.31 3.50 5.69
CA ILE A 122 6.45 3.83 7.12
C ILE A 122 5.56 2.90 7.96
N GLY A 123 4.29 2.72 7.55
CA GLY A 123 3.37 1.79 8.20
C GLY A 123 3.87 0.34 8.15
N SER A 124 4.48 -0.07 7.04
CA SER A 124 5.07 -1.41 6.89
C SER A 124 6.26 -1.63 7.82
N LEU A 125 7.15 -0.64 7.97
CA LEU A 125 8.27 -0.69 8.92
C LEU A 125 7.77 -0.78 10.37
N TYR A 126 6.74 0.00 10.69
CA TYR A 126 6.09 -0.03 12.00
C TYR A 126 5.49 -1.42 12.30
N LEU A 127 4.70 -1.97 11.39
CA LEU A 127 4.09 -3.30 11.58
C LEU A 127 5.16 -4.42 11.57
N SER A 128 6.24 -4.26 10.82
CA SER A 128 7.39 -5.18 10.85
C SER A 128 8.07 -5.20 12.22
N TYR A 129 8.29 -4.03 12.82
CA TYR A 129 8.79 -3.91 14.19
C TYR A 129 7.88 -4.64 15.19
N ILE A 130 6.55 -4.44 15.07
CA ILE A 130 5.56 -5.11 15.92
C ILE A 130 5.59 -6.63 15.74
N LEU A 131 5.64 -7.12 14.51
CA LEU A 131 5.73 -8.56 14.23
C LEU A 131 6.96 -9.20 14.89
N TYR A 132 8.12 -8.55 14.76
CA TYR A 132 9.38 -9.10 15.26
C TYR A 132 9.54 -8.98 16.78
N PHE A 133 9.31 -7.80 17.35
CA PHE A 133 9.62 -7.54 18.77
C PHE A 133 8.44 -7.82 19.72
N VAL A 134 7.20 -7.52 19.28
CA VAL A 134 6.02 -7.59 20.16
C VAL A 134 5.34 -8.95 20.04
N LEU A 135 5.00 -9.36 18.82
CA LEU A 135 4.29 -10.62 18.58
C LEU A 135 5.25 -11.82 18.56
N LYS A 136 6.49 -11.62 18.09
CA LYS A 136 7.49 -12.68 17.90
C LYS A 136 7.01 -13.79 16.95
N GLU A 137 6.22 -13.40 15.96
CA GLU A 137 5.59 -14.29 14.98
C GLU A 137 5.97 -13.84 13.56
N PHE A 138 6.23 -14.79 12.67
CA PHE A 138 6.57 -14.49 11.27
C PHE A 138 5.34 -14.58 10.37
N CYS A 139 4.82 -13.44 9.93
CA CYS A 139 3.68 -13.38 9.00
C CYS A 139 4.18 -13.23 7.55
N VAL A 140 4.18 -14.33 6.77
CA VAL A 140 4.62 -14.33 5.37
C VAL A 140 3.79 -13.38 4.50
N VAL A 141 2.46 -13.39 4.66
CA VAL A 141 1.54 -12.49 3.93
C VAL A 141 1.90 -11.02 4.17
N CYS A 142 2.19 -10.67 5.42
CA CYS A 142 2.56 -9.32 5.82
C CYS A 142 3.90 -8.92 5.20
N VAL A 143 4.92 -9.80 5.29
CA VAL A 143 6.25 -9.55 4.70
C VAL A 143 6.16 -9.34 3.19
N ILE A 144 5.39 -10.17 2.48
CA ILE A 144 5.18 -9.98 1.03
C ILE A 144 4.50 -8.63 0.76
N THR A 145 3.48 -8.26 1.53
CA THR A 145 2.81 -6.95 1.40
C THR A 145 3.79 -5.79 1.60
N TYR A 146 4.71 -5.89 2.56
CA TYR A 146 5.74 -4.87 2.80
C TYR A 146 6.71 -4.75 1.63
N LEU A 147 7.11 -5.88 1.04
CA LEU A 147 7.94 -5.89 -0.17
C LEU A 147 7.21 -5.22 -1.34
N LEU A 148 5.93 -5.54 -1.56
CA LEU A 148 5.12 -4.90 -2.61
C LEU A 148 5.00 -3.37 -2.39
N ASN A 149 4.84 -2.93 -1.15
CA ASN A 149 4.81 -1.49 -0.81
C ASN A 149 6.12 -0.79 -1.13
N PHE A 150 7.25 -1.43 -0.83
CA PHE A 150 8.57 -0.91 -1.16
C PHE A 150 8.81 -0.85 -2.67
N VAL A 151 8.40 -1.89 -3.41
CA VAL A 151 8.46 -1.90 -4.89
C VAL A 151 7.59 -0.77 -5.48
N LEU A 152 6.38 -0.54 -4.95
CA LEU A 152 5.55 0.59 -5.38
C LEU A 152 6.20 1.94 -5.11
N LEU A 153 6.89 2.10 -3.97
CA LEU A 153 7.64 3.31 -3.67
C LEU A 153 8.71 3.58 -4.74
N ILE A 154 9.48 2.57 -5.15
CA ILE A 154 10.49 2.68 -6.21
C ILE A 154 9.83 3.07 -7.54
N ILE A 155 8.73 2.40 -7.89
CA ILE A 155 7.98 2.68 -9.13
C ILE A 155 7.48 4.14 -9.13
N ASN A 156 6.87 4.60 -8.03
CA ASN A 156 6.35 5.95 -7.89
C ASN A 156 7.46 7.00 -7.88
N TYR A 157 8.60 6.72 -7.25
CA TYR A 157 9.77 7.60 -7.29
C TYR A 157 10.29 7.78 -8.72
N LYS A 158 10.48 6.68 -9.47
CA LYS A 158 10.94 6.75 -10.86
C LYS A 158 9.95 7.50 -11.75
N ARG A 159 8.65 7.31 -11.55
CA ARG A 159 7.61 8.07 -12.25
C ARG A 159 7.69 9.57 -11.93
N LEU A 160 7.82 9.94 -10.67
CA LEU A 160 7.91 11.34 -10.25
C LEU A 160 9.14 12.03 -10.86
N VAL A 161 10.30 11.38 -10.82
CA VAL A 161 11.52 11.88 -11.46
C VAL A 161 11.33 12.05 -12.97
N TYR A 162 10.75 11.05 -13.64
CA TYR A 162 10.49 11.12 -15.08
C TYR A 162 9.58 12.29 -15.46
N LEU A 163 8.47 12.48 -14.72
CA LEU A 163 7.54 13.58 -14.95
C LEU A 163 8.17 14.94 -14.67
N ASN A 164 8.99 15.05 -13.63
CA ASN A 164 9.71 16.28 -13.29
C ASN A 164 10.70 16.68 -14.39
N GLU A 165 11.47 15.73 -14.91
CA GLU A 165 12.40 15.98 -16.02
C GLU A 165 11.68 16.31 -17.33
N ALA A 166 10.56 15.64 -17.62
CA ALA A 166 9.72 15.97 -18.78
C ALA A 166 9.14 17.40 -18.68
N TRP A 167 8.73 17.83 -17.49
CA TRP A 167 8.21 19.18 -17.25
C TRP A 167 9.30 20.24 -17.40
N LYS A 168 10.50 20.00 -16.86
CA LYS A 168 11.66 20.92 -17.02
C LYS A 168 11.99 21.19 -18.49
N ARG A 169 11.92 20.18 -19.35
CA ARG A 169 12.17 20.32 -20.79
C ARG A 169 11.12 21.14 -21.54
N GLN A 170 9.93 21.31 -20.96
CA GLN A 170 8.82 22.05 -21.58
C GLN A 170 8.76 23.52 -21.13
N LEU A 171 9.47 23.89 -20.06
CA LEU A 171 9.58 25.27 -19.64
C LEU A 171 10.47 26.04 -20.63
N PRO A 172 10.03 27.19 -21.19
CA PRO A 172 10.88 28.01 -22.02
C PRO A 172 12.12 28.45 -21.23
N PRO A 173 13.28 28.61 -21.90
CA PRO A 173 14.47 29.13 -21.23
C PRO A 173 14.11 30.48 -20.60
N LYS A 174 14.46 30.62 -19.32
CA LYS A 174 14.28 31.88 -18.59
C LYS A 174 15.07 32.94 -19.35
N GLN A 175 14.37 33.91 -19.94
CA GLN A 175 14.99 35.01 -20.65
C GLN A 175 15.45 35.99 -19.56
N ASP A 176 16.73 35.91 -19.21
CA ASP A 176 17.41 36.85 -18.32
C ASP A 176 17.57 38.22 -18.99
#